data_AF-A0A8B6DJD4-F1
#
_entry.id   AF-A0A8B6DJD4-F1
#
_cell.length_a   1.000
_cell.length_b   1.000
_cell.length_c   1.000
_cell.angle_alpha   90.00
_cell.angle_beta   90.00
_cell.angle_gamma   90.00
#
_symmetry.space_group_name_H-M   'P 1'
#
loop_
_entity.id
_entity.type
_entity.pdbx_description
1 polymer ?
#
loop_
_entity_poly.entity_id
_entity_poly.type
_entity_poly.pdbx_seq_one_letter_code
_entity_poly.pdbx_strand_id
1 'polypeptide(L)'
;CIGKLWADGGLRDLMVDSGVYAGCTVDQMLLGKQFNRSVRGLTLVYEALRSLWFASFFKWCEENDGIDAIPKDVWVMLSKCQAKFSDESESYKDVLNELTILYTTHVLPLT
;
A
#
# COMPACT_ATOMS: atom_id res chain seq x y z
N CYS A 1 -5.16 -2.49 -24.63
CA CYS A 1 -5.71 -1.83 -23.43
C CYS A 1 -5.42 -2.69 -22.21
N ILE A 2 -5.02 -2.07 -21.10
CA ILE A 2 -4.58 -2.78 -19.87
C ILE A 2 -5.65 -3.76 -19.35
N GLY A 3 -6.93 -3.42 -19.47
CA GLY A 3 -8.06 -4.30 -19.11
C GLY A 3 -8.25 -5.53 -20.00
N LYS A 4 -7.58 -5.62 -21.16
CA LYS A 4 -7.57 -6.83 -22.00
C LYS A 4 -6.50 -7.83 -21.57
N LEU A 5 -5.48 -7.36 -20.85
CA LEU A 5 -4.37 -8.20 -20.38
C LEU A 5 -4.64 -8.74 -18.97
N TRP A 6 -5.32 -7.95 -18.14
CA TRP A 6 -5.53 -8.27 -16.72
C TRP A 6 -7.00 -8.44 -16.33
N ALA A 7 -7.96 -8.22 -17.24
CA ALA A 7 -9.38 -8.11 -16.92
C ALA A 7 -9.61 -7.10 -15.77
N ASP A 8 -9.86 -7.59 -14.56
CA ASP A 8 -9.99 -6.84 -13.31
C ASP A 8 -8.84 -7.09 -12.31
N GLY A 9 -7.85 -7.91 -12.66
CA GLY A 9 -6.70 -8.24 -11.83
C GLY A 9 -7.05 -9.08 -10.60
N GLY A 10 -8.19 -9.78 -10.61
CA GLY A 10 -8.69 -10.52 -9.46
C GLY A 10 -9.31 -9.62 -8.37
N LEU A 11 -9.51 -8.34 -8.66
CA LEU A 11 -10.09 -7.39 -7.71
C LEU A 11 -11.52 -7.79 -7.31
N ARG A 12 -12.28 -8.35 -8.25
CA ARG A 12 -13.62 -8.85 -7.97
C ARG A 12 -13.59 -9.95 -6.93
N ASP A 13 -12.80 -10.98 -7.16
CA ASP A 13 -12.72 -12.13 -6.26
C ASP A 13 -12.17 -11.70 -4.91
N LEU A 14 -11.14 -10.86 -4.88
CA LEU A 14 -10.60 -10.30 -3.63
C LEU A 14 -11.67 -9.54 -2.82
N MET A 15 -12.47 -8.67 -3.46
CA MET A 15 -13.50 -7.87 -2.77
C MET A 15 -14.74 -8.69 -2.36
N VAL A 16 -15.06 -9.75 -3.10
CA VAL A 16 -16.19 -10.64 -2.83
C VAL A 16 -15.84 -11.65 -1.75
N ASP A 17 -14.68 -12.30 -1.86
CA ASP A 17 -14.24 -13.33 -0.92
C ASP A 17 -13.85 -12.75 0.44
N SER A 18 -13.40 -11.49 0.47
CA SER A 18 -13.20 -10.74 1.72
C SER A 18 -14.51 -10.32 2.40
N GLY A 19 -15.66 -10.46 1.73
CA GLY A 19 -16.97 -10.08 2.26
C GLY A 19 -17.21 -8.56 2.36
N VAL A 20 -16.28 -7.73 1.86
CA VAL A 20 -16.39 -6.27 1.91
C VAL A 20 -17.51 -5.76 0.99
N TYR A 21 -17.70 -6.41 -0.17
CA TYR A 21 -18.78 -6.09 -1.11
C TYR A 21 -19.41 -7.34 -1.73
N ALA A 22 -20.71 -7.27 -2.02
CA ALA A 22 -21.39 -8.30 -2.79
C ALA A 22 -20.96 -8.26 -4.27
N GLY A 23 -20.89 -9.41 -4.94
CA GLY A 23 -20.39 -9.52 -6.33
C GLY A 23 -21.05 -8.57 -7.32
N CYS A 24 -22.38 -8.45 -7.29
CA CYS A 24 -23.11 -7.52 -8.16
C CYS A 24 -22.70 -6.06 -7.91
N THR A 25 -22.33 -5.70 -6.67
CA THR A 25 -21.83 -4.36 -6.35
C THR A 25 -20.45 -4.13 -6.95
N VAL A 26 -19.56 -5.10 -6.84
CA VAL A 26 -18.20 -5.01 -7.39
C VAL A 26 -18.23 -4.93 -8.91
N ASP A 27 -19.12 -5.68 -9.56
CA ASP A 27 -19.31 -5.59 -11.02
C ASP A 27 -19.74 -4.17 -11.45
N GLN A 28 -20.67 -3.54 -10.73
CA GLN A 28 -21.06 -2.14 -11.00
C GLN A 28 -19.92 -1.15 -10.71
N MET A 29 -19.08 -1.42 -9.70
CA MET A 29 -17.91 -0.62 -9.37
C MET A 29 -16.85 -0.67 -10.47
N LEU A 30 -16.54 -1.87 -10.97
CA LEU A 30 -15.58 -2.13 -12.03
C LEU A 30 -16.04 -1.57 -13.39
N LEU A 31 -17.36 -1.54 -13.64
CA LEU A 31 -17.95 -0.89 -14.80
C LEU A 31 -18.02 0.65 -14.69
N GLY A 32 -17.55 1.23 -13.59
CA GLY A 32 -17.54 2.68 -13.37
C GLY A 32 -18.90 3.29 -13.03
N LYS A 33 -19.92 2.46 -12.77
CA LYS A 33 -21.30 2.93 -12.48
C LYS A 33 -21.49 3.39 -11.03
N GLN A 34 -20.55 3.08 -10.14
CA GLN A 34 -20.57 3.49 -8.73
C GLN A 34 -19.25 4.13 -8.29
N PHE A 35 -18.86 5.24 -8.94
CA PHE A 35 -17.55 5.89 -8.74
C PHE A 35 -17.14 6.06 -7.26
N ASN A 36 -17.96 6.70 -6.43
CA ASN A 36 -17.63 6.95 -5.02
C ASN A 36 -17.37 5.65 -4.23
N ARG A 37 -18.13 4.60 -4.56
CA ARG A 37 -17.98 3.29 -3.93
C ARG A 37 -16.74 2.59 -4.45
N SER A 38 -16.47 2.66 -5.76
CA SER A 38 -15.25 2.16 -6.40
C SER A 38 -14.01 2.79 -5.76
N VAL A 39 -13.98 4.11 -5.57
CA VAL A 39 -12.87 4.81 -4.93
C VAL A 39 -12.63 4.27 -3.53
N ARG A 40 -13.68 4.20 -2.70
CA ARG A 40 -13.54 3.70 -1.33
C ARG A 40 -13.09 2.24 -1.28
N GLY A 41 -13.62 1.40 -2.17
CA GLY A 41 -13.22 0.01 -2.26
C GLY A 41 -11.76 -0.16 -2.70
N LEU A 42 -11.32 0.60 -3.70
CA LEU A 42 -9.92 0.59 -4.14
C LEU A 42 -8.97 1.09 -3.05
N THR A 43 -9.39 2.08 -2.25
CA THR A 43 -8.61 2.53 -1.08
C THR A 43 -8.41 1.39 -0.07
N LEU A 44 -9.46 0.65 0.26
CA LEU A 44 -9.37 -0.50 1.17
C LEU A 44 -8.44 -1.59 0.62
N VAL A 45 -8.54 -1.89 -0.68
CA VAL A 45 -7.66 -2.88 -1.32
C VAL A 45 -6.21 -2.41 -1.29
N TYR A 46 -5.97 -1.13 -1.58
CA TYR A 46 -4.64 -0.54 -1.48
C TYR A 46 -4.05 -0.63 -0.08
N GLU A 47 -4.85 -0.32 0.96
CA GLU A 47 -4.46 -0.44 2.36
C GLU A 47 -4.11 -1.89 2.74
N ALA A 48 -4.93 -2.86 2.32
CA ALA A 48 -4.69 -4.27 2.56
C ALA A 48 -3.40 -4.77 1.88
N LEU A 49 -3.21 -4.47 0.59
CA LEU A 49 -2.01 -4.86 -0.16
C LEU A 49 -0.76 -4.21 0.40
N ARG A 50 -0.84 -2.92 0.77
CA ARG A 50 0.27 -2.20 1.40
C ARG A 50 0.66 -2.85 2.73
N SER A 51 -0.32 -3.18 3.58
CA SER A 51 -0.08 -3.84 4.87
C SER A 51 0.61 -5.20 4.68
N LEU A 52 0.11 -6.01 3.73
CA LEU A 52 0.71 -7.30 3.37
C LEU A 52 2.15 -7.13 2.85
N TRP A 53 2.39 -6.10 2.03
CA TRP A 53 3.70 -5.80 1.48
C TRP A 53 4.70 -5.44 2.58
N PHE A 54 4.33 -4.54 3.50
CA PHE A 54 5.19 -4.21 4.65
C PHE A 54 5.49 -5.44 5.50
N ALA A 55 4.47 -6.21 5.89
CA ALA A 55 4.66 -7.41 6.70
C ALA A 55 5.61 -8.42 6.03
N SER A 56 5.46 -8.62 4.72
CA SER A 56 6.33 -9.51 3.94
C SER A 56 7.75 -8.96 3.82
N PHE A 57 7.89 -7.64 3.62
CA PHE A 57 9.19 -6.97 3.51
C PHE A 57 9.98 -7.06 4.83
N PHE A 58 9.36 -6.75 5.97
CA PHE A 58 10.02 -6.86 7.28
C PHE A 58 10.49 -8.28 7.55
N LYS A 59 9.62 -9.26 7.31
CA LYS A 59 9.97 -10.68 7.43
C LYS A 59 11.15 -11.06 6.54
N TRP A 60 11.15 -10.61 5.28
CA TRP A 60 12.24 -10.88 4.35
C TRP A 60 13.56 -10.25 4.82
N CYS A 61 13.53 -9.03 5.38
CA CYS A 61 14.71 -8.38 5.95
C CYS A 61 15.27 -9.15 7.16
N GLU A 62 14.40 -9.67 8.03
CA GLU A 62 14.79 -10.49 9.18
C GLU A 62 15.42 -11.83 8.74
N GLU A 63 14.91 -12.45 7.68
CA GLU A 63 15.40 -13.76 7.19
C GLU A 63 16.72 -13.68 6.42
N ASN A 64 17.08 -12.51 5.87
CA ASN A 64 18.24 -12.37 4.97
C ASN A 64 19.32 -11.41 5.51
N ASP A 65 19.33 -11.11 6.81
CA ASP A 65 20.22 -10.12 7.44
C ASP A 65 20.20 -8.73 6.72
N GLY A 66 19.12 -8.43 5.99
CA GLY A 66 18.99 -7.24 5.15
C GLY A 66 18.80 -5.96 5.94
N ILE A 67 18.61 -6.05 7.26
CA ILE A 67 18.43 -4.92 8.16
C ILE A 67 19.69 -4.05 8.20
N ASP A 68 20.88 -4.66 8.21
CA ASP A 68 22.15 -3.94 8.27
C ASP A 68 22.50 -3.23 6.95
N ALA A 69 21.92 -3.67 5.83
CA ALA A 69 22.09 -3.04 4.53
C ALA A 69 21.21 -1.79 4.34
N ILE A 70 20.17 -1.62 5.17
CA ILE A 70 19.26 -0.48 5.10
C ILE A 70 19.76 0.61 6.04
N PRO A 71 19.89 1.86 5.59
CA PRO A 71 20.21 2.99 6.47
C PRO A 71 19.27 3.04 7.67
N LYS A 72 19.82 3.20 8.88
CA LYS A 72 19.08 3.08 10.14
C LYS A 72 17.89 4.03 10.24
N ASP A 73 18.03 5.21 9.68
CA ASP A 73 17.00 6.25 9.58
C ASP A 73 15.87 5.88 8.62
N VAL A 74 16.19 5.28 7.47
CA VAL A 74 15.21 4.67 6.57
C VAL A 74 14.45 3.55 7.28
N TRP A 75 15.15 2.69 8.01
CA TRP A 75 14.53 1.60 8.77
C TRP A 75 13.57 2.11 9.84
N VAL A 76 14.00 3.06 10.67
CA VAL A 76 13.15 3.70 11.69
C VAL A 76 11.92 4.34 11.06
N MET A 77 12.06 4.98 9.91
CA MET A 77 10.95 5.59 9.20
C MET A 77 9.96 4.55 8.65
N LEU A 78 10.46 3.45 8.08
CA LEU A 78 9.61 2.34 7.63
C LEU A 78 8.83 1.71 8.79
N SER A 79 9.47 1.51 9.94
CA SER A 79 8.81 1.02 11.15
C SER A 79 7.75 2.00 11.68
N LYS A 80 8.05 3.30 11.66
CA LYS A 80 7.08 4.36 12.04
C LYS A 80 5.89 4.40 11.09
N CYS A 81 6.13 4.28 9.78
CA CYS A 81 5.08 4.17 8.78
C CYS A 81 4.17 2.98 9.10
N GLN A 82 4.72 1.78 9.29
CA GLN A 82 3.94 0.60 9.64
C GLN A 82 3.09 0.80 10.92
N ALA A 83 3.67 1.40 11.97
CA ALA A 83 2.99 1.64 13.24
C ALA A 83 1.90 2.71 13.15
N LYS A 84 2.17 3.84 12.50
CA LYS A 84 1.21 4.96 12.37
C LYS A 84 0.00 4.62 11.51
N PHE A 85 0.10 3.67 10.57
CA PHE A 85 -1.05 3.29 9.73
C PHE A 85 -2.10 2.45 10.46
N SER A 86 -1.86 2.04 11.71
CA SER A 86 -2.91 1.48 12.59
C SER A 86 -3.73 2.56 13.32
N ASP A 87 -3.31 3.84 13.26
CA ASP A 87 -3.95 4.96 13.95
C ASP A 87 -4.41 6.03 12.94
N GLU A 88 -5.72 6.31 12.89
CA GLU A 88 -6.40 7.03 11.79
C GLU A 88 -6.16 8.56 11.73
N SER A 89 -5.14 9.15 12.39
CA SER A 89 -5.06 10.61 12.57
C SER A 89 -3.96 11.35 11.78
N GLU A 90 -4.42 12.26 10.90
CA GLU A 90 -3.91 13.59 10.49
C GLU A 90 -2.42 13.85 10.13
N SER A 91 -1.48 12.93 10.35
CA SER A 91 -0.02 13.16 10.32
C SER A 91 0.67 12.68 9.01
N TYR A 92 -0.03 12.66 7.87
CA TYR A 92 0.61 12.18 6.62
C TYR A 92 1.57 13.19 6.00
N LYS A 93 1.37 14.50 6.22
CA LYS A 93 2.23 15.56 5.66
C LYS A 93 3.63 15.55 6.27
N ASP A 94 3.72 15.37 7.58
CA ASP A 94 5.00 15.29 8.29
C ASP A 94 5.76 14.05 7.87
N VAL A 95 5.06 12.92 7.74
CA VAL A 95 5.61 11.66 7.25
C VAL A 95 6.12 11.80 5.82
N LEU A 96 5.39 12.48 4.93
CA LEU A 96 5.83 12.75 3.55
C LEU A 96 7.05 13.68 3.49
N ASN A 97 7.12 14.69 4.35
CA ASN A 97 8.27 15.59 4.42
C ASN A 97 9.53 14.84 4.91
N GLU A 98 9.41 14.02 5.96
CA GLU A 98 10.50 13.16 6.44
C GLU A 98 10.96 12.17 5.36
N LEU A 99 10.01 11.55 4.62
CA LEU A 99 10.31 10.65 3.50
C LEU A 99 11.02 11.36 2.35
N THR A 100 10.61 12.59 2.03
CA THR A 100 11.22 13.40 0.97
C THR A 100 12.67 13.76 1.34
N ILE A 101 12.91 14.14 2.60
CA ILE A 101 14.25 14.42 3.11
C ILE A 101 15.12 13.15 3.02
N LEU A 102 14.64 12.01 3.53
CA LEU A 102 15.33 10.72 3.46
C LEU A 102 15.67 10.29 2.03
N TYR A 103 14.73 10.44 1.08
CA TYR A 103 14.96 10.16 -0.33
C TYR A 103 16.06 11.06 -0.91
N THR A 104 16.03 12.36 -0.60
CA THR A 104 17.07 13.30 -1.05
C THR A 104 18.44 13.01 -0.46
N THR A 105 18.52 12.51 0.77
CA THR A 105 19.78 12.24 1.47
C THR A 105 20.41 10.91 1.08
N HIS A 106 19.60 9.86 0.87
CA HIS A 106 20.12 8.49 0.68
C HIS A 106 20.02 7.95 -0.75
N VAL A 107 19.10 8.45 -1.57
CA VAL A 107 18.84 7.90 -2.91
C VAL A 107 19.32 8.82 -4.03
N LEU A 108 19.17 10.14 -3.86
CA LEU A 108 19.59 11.14 -4.84
C LEU A 108 21.11 11.38 -5.01
N PRO A 109 22.03 11.13 -4.05
CA PRO A 109 23.46 11.34 -4.30
C PRO A 109 24.09 10.31 -5.26
N LEU A 110 23.29 9.45 -5.90
CA LEU A 110 23.72 8.49 -6.93
C LEU A 110 23.69 9.06 -8.37
N THR A 111 23.51 10.37 -8.55
CA THR A 111 23.70 11.07 -9.85
C THR A 111 24.95 11.92 -9.88
#